data_AF-A0A843HWC1-F1
#
_entry.id   AF-A0A843HWC1-F1
#
_cell.length_a   1.000
_cell.length_b   1.000
_cell.length_c   1.000
_cell.angle_alpha   90.00
_cell.angle_beta   90.00
_cell.angle_gamma   90.00
#
_symmetry.space_group_name_H-M   'P 1'
#
loop_
_entity.id
_entity.type
_entity.pdbx_description
1 polymer ?
#
loop_
_entity_poly.entity_id
_entity_poly.type
_entity_poly.pdbx_seq_one_letter_code
_entity_poly.pdbx_strand_id
1 'polypeptide(L)'
;MTDKKLLIALSLAVAAIIISSYAAFAQTTPMPQTVTVTEIPPDQAYLYFSSGKIDLYLNPWKLPPDVLARLQGNPNFTLVSPTMRAAYALLFNPYPSNKTFNPFAYRQFRFLMNYLVDRSGYVARIFKGLGTPMLALPGHFVINSYVLIVPYISGFNIHYDPTYVKTAVTALFSGINKTDPVWRGRILWMNGKWYYIPPNSTTPQPVTIIFFIRNDDPLHYQMGSAFAEALGSQGMQGTSRRSGTPPGSTS
;
A
#
# COMPACT_ATOMS: atom_id res chain seq x y z
N MET A 1 -18.54 59.54 38.41
CA MET A 1 -19.62 58.76 37.73
C MET A 1 -19.30 58.42 36.26
N THR A 2 -18.16 58.88 35.74
CA THR A 2 -17.78 58.87 34.32
C THR A 2 -16.97 57.64 33.91
N ASP A 3 -16.09 57.12 34.78
CA ASP A 3 -15.18 56.01 34.45
C ASP A 3 -15.88 54.66 34.29
N LYS A 4 -16.90 54.38 35.11
CA LYS A 4 -17.67 53.13 35.02
C LYS A 4 -18.47 53.05 33.72
N LYS A 5 -18.99 54.18 33.24
CA LYS A 5 -19.70 54.27 31.96
C LYS A 5 -18.74 54.10 30.78
N LEU A 6 -17.54 54.66 30.87
CA LEU A 6 -16.49 54.51 29.86
C LEU A 6 -15.99 53.07 29.76
N LEU A 7 -15.75 52.40 30.90
CA LEU A 7 -15.37 50.98 30.95
C LEU A 7 -16.44 50.05 30.36
N ILE A 8 -17.72 50.31 30.64
CA ILE A 8 -18.84 49.55 30.06
C ILE A 8 -18.90 49.76 28.55
N ALA A 9 -18.73 50.99 28.06
CA ALA A 9 -18.72 51.30 26.64
C ALA A 9 -17.56 50.61 25.90
N LEU A 10 -16.35 50.61 26.47
CA LEU A 10 -15.19 49.93 25.89
C LEU A 10 -15.40 48.40 25.84
N SER A 11 -15.96 47.83 26.91
CA SER A 11 -16.23 46.39 27.01
C SER A 11 -17.27 45.93 25.96
N LEU A 12 -18.30 46.74 25.74
CA LEU A 12 -19.32 46.50 24.71
C LEU A 12 -18.75 46.64 23.30
N ALA A 13 -17.84 47.59 23.06
CA ALA A 13 -17.18 47.75 21.77
C ALA A 13 -16.28 46.54 21.44
N VAL A 14 -15.51 46.04 22.42
CA VAL A 14 -14.68 44.84 22.26
C VAL A 14 -15.55 43.61 22.03
N ALA A 15 -16.64 43.43 22.78
CA ALA A 15 -17.58 42.34 22.57
C ALA A 15 -18.24 42.41 21.18
N ALA A 16 -18.61 43.59 20.70
CA ALA A 16 -19.17 43.78 19.36
C ALA A 16 -18.16 43.46 18.25
N ILE A 17 -16.88 43.81 18.42
CA ILE A 17 -15.80 43.45 17.50
C ILE A 17 -15.58 41.93 17.46
N ILE A 18 -15.60 41.28 18.63
CA ILE A 18 -15.50 39.82 18.73
C ILE A 18 -16.70 39.15 18.05
N ILE A 19 -17.94 39.57 18.35
CA ILE A 19 -19.17 39.00 17.77
C ILE A 19 -19.24 39.22 16.24
N SER A 20 -18.86 40.41 15.75
CA SER A 20 -18.84 40.69 14.31
C SER A 20 -17.78 39.88 13.57
N SER A 21 -16.64 39.58 14.21
CA SER A 21 -15.65 38.65 13.65
C SER A 21 -16.25 37.24 13.47
N TYR A 22 -17.01 36.72 14.44
CA TYR A 22 -17.69 35.42 14.32
C TYR A 22 -18.78 35.41 13.23
N ALA A 23 -19.53 36.50 13.06
CA ALA A 23 -20.56 36.60 12.03
C ALA A 23 -19.97 36.65 10.60
N ALA A 24 -18.80 37.28 10.43
CA ALA A 24 -18.10 37.31 9.14
C ALA A 24 -17.54 35.92 8.73
N PHE A 25 -17.16 35.08 9.69
CA PHE A 25 -16.74 33.69 9.43
C PHE A 25 -17.91 32.73 9.14
N ALA A 26 -19.16 33.15 9.38
CA ALA A 26 -20.37 32.38 9.08
C ALA A 26 -20.97 32.72 7.72
N GLN A 27 -20.20 33.32 6.80
CA GLN A 27 -20.64 33.49 5.42
C GLN A 27 -20.70 32.12 4.75
N THR A 28 -21.88 31.50 4.76
CA THR A 28 -22.15 30.25 4.07
C THR A 28 -21.95 30.50 2.58
N THR A 29 -20.78 30.16 2.04
CA THR A 29 -20.62 30.03 0.60
C THR A 29 -21.74 29.11 0.10
N PRO A 30 -22.61 29.57 -0.81
CA PRO A 30 -23.68 28.73 -1.34
C PRO A 30 -23.09 27.42 -1.84
N MET A 31 -23.68 26.29 -1.44
CA MET A 31 -23.22 24.99 -1.93
C MET A 31 -23.22 24.99 -3.46
N PRO A 32 -22.13 24.55 -4.11
CA PRO A 32 -22.05 24.53 -5.56
C PRO A 32 -23.17 23.64 -6.12
N GLN A 33 -23.89 24.14 -7.12
CA GLN A 33 -25.00 23.43 -7.76
C GLN A 33 -24.50 22.43 -8.82
N THR A 34 -23.24 22.56 -9.25
CA THR A 34 -22.60 21.71 -10.27
C THR A 34 -21.20 21.33 -9.83
N VAL A 35 -20.83 20.07 -10.05
CA VAL A 35 -19.45 19.58 -9.88
C VAL A 35 -18.95 19.09 -11.22
N THR A 36 -17.85 19.65 -11.71
CA THR A 36 -17.18 19.19 -12.92
C THR A 36 -16.05 18.24 -12.55
N VAL A 37 -16.06 17.03 -13.12
CA VAL A 37 -14.97 16.06 -12.98
C VAL A 37 -14.21 16.02 -14.29
N THR A 38 -12.91 16.29 -14.24
CA THR A 38 -12.03 16.30 -15.41
C THR A 38 -10.71 15.60 -15.10
N GLU A 39 -10.14 14.95 -16.11
CA GLU A 39 -8.80 14.39 -16.03
C GLU A 39 -7.80 15.46 -16.46
N ILE A 40 -6.75 15.64 -15.67
CA ILE A 40 -5.68 16.60 -15.96
C ILE A 40 -4.32 15.91 -15.93
N PRO A 41 -3.34 16.41 -16.71
CA PRO A 41 -1.96 15.96 -16.60
C PRO A 41 -1.43 16.16 -15.16
N PRO A 42 -0.89 15.12 -14.49
CA PRO A 42 -0.45 15.22 -13.10
C PRO A 42 0.66 16.25 -12.85
N ASP A 43 1.51 16.50 -13.84
CA ASP A 43 2.57 17.50 -13.85
C ASP A 43 2.03 18.94 -13.87
N GLN A 44 0.81 19.14 -14.38
CA GLN A 44 0.16 20.45 -14.43
C GLN A 44 -0.74 20.74 -13.22
N ALA A 45 -0.91 19.79 -12.28
CA ALA A 45 -1.85 19.93 -11.17
C ALA A 45 -1.68 21.23 -10.38
N TYR A 46 -0.44 21.65 -10.09
CA TYR A 46 -0.18 22.91 -9.40
C TYR A 46 -0.73 24.14 -10.16
N LEU A 47 -0.58 24.16 -11.49
CA LEU A 47 -1.05 25.26 -12.33
C LEU A 47 -2.59 25.31 -12.36
N TYR A 48 -3.25 24.15 -12.40
CA TYR A 48 -4.71 24.08 -12.38
C TYR A 48 -5.27 24.59 -11.05
N PHE A 49 -4.65 24.21 -9.93
CA PHE A 49 -5.00 24.76 -8.62
C PHE A 49 -4.75 26.27 -8.56
N SER A 50 -3.57 26.73 -8.98
CA SER A 50 -3.18 28.14 -8.89
C SER A 50 -4.01 29.07 -9.79
N SER A 51 -4.59 28.53 -10.86
CA SER A 51 -5.47 29.28 -11.77
C SER A 51 -6.95 29.18 -11.41
N GLY A 52 -7.32 28.45 -10.34
CA GLY A 52 -8.71 28.23 -9.95
C GLY A 52 -9.49 27.33 -10.91
N LYS A 53 -8.80 26.53 -11.74
CA LYS A 53 -9.45 25.58 -12.66
C LYS A 53 -9.91 24.30 -11.96
N ILE A 54 -9.31 23.98 -10.82
CA ILE A 54 -9.72 22.87 -9.95
C ILE A 54 -9.69 23.32 -8.50
N ASP A 55 -10.63 22.79 -7.73
CA ASP A 55 -10.69 22.97 -6.27
C ASP A 55 -10.21 21.71 -5.53
N LEU A 56 -10.23 20.54 -6.21
CA LEU A 56 -9.94 19.24 -5.62
C LEU A 56 -9.16 18.33 -6.58
N TYR A 57 -8.20 17.59 -6.03
CA TYR A 57 -7.46 16.55 -6.74
C TYR A 57 -7.52 15.23 -5.98
N LEU A 58 -8.08 14.18 -6.61
CA LEU A 58 -8.45 12.94 -5.92
C LEU A 58 -7.34 11.88 -5.84
N ASN A 59 -6.26 12.00 -6.64
CA ASN A 59 -5.27 10.93 -6.83
C ASN A 59 -3.82 11.39 -6.57
N PRO A 60 -3.48 11.85 -5.36
CA PRO A 60 -2.21 12.53 -5.09
C PRO A 60 -0.96 11.66 -5.32
N TRP A 61 -1.10 10.34 -5.29
CA TRP A 61 -0.02 9.37 -5.55
C TRP A 61 0.50 9.43 -6.99
N LYS A 62 -0.32 9.90 -7.95
CA LYS A 62 0.09 10.11 -9.36
C LYS A 62 0.85 11.41 -9.57
N LEU A 63 0.86 12.33 -8.61
CA LEU A 63 1.57 13.62 -8.73
C LEU A 63 3.08 13.40 -8.79
N PRO A 64 3.82 14.04 -9.72
CA PRO A 64 5.27 14.07 -9.66
C PRO A 64 5.79 14.56 -8.29
N PRO A 65 6.92 14.04 -7.77
CA PRO A 65 7.42 14.44 -6.45
C PRO A 65 7.63 15.94 -6.26
N ASP A 66 8.08 16.63 -7.31
CA ASP A 66 8.27 18.09 -7.33
C ASP A 66 6.93 18.85 -7.24
N VAL A 67 5.90 18.38 -7.96
CA VAL A 67 4.55 18.94 -7.89
C VAL A 67 3.94 18.72 -6.51
N LEU A 68 4.07 17.52 -5.95
CA LEU A 68 3.60 17.21 -4.61
C LEU A 68 4.29 18.09 -3.55
N ALA A 69 5.61 18.21 -3.60
CA ALA A 69 6.37 19.05 -2.67
C ALA A 69 5.96 20.53 -2.77
N ARG A 70 5.76 21.03 -4.00
CA ARG A 70 5.31 22.40 -4.24
C ARG A 70 3.90 22.66 -3.69
N LEU A 71 2.99 21.69 -3.80
CA LEU A 71 1.66 21.76 -3.21
C LEU A 71 1.72 21.73 -1.67
N GLN A 72 2.53 20.84 -1.10
CA GLN A 72 2.70 20.72 0.36
C GLN A 72 3.35 21.96 1.00
N GLY A 73 4.27 22.62 0.29
CA GLY A 73 4.95 23.82 0.76
C GLY A 73 4.14 25.11 0.62
N ASN A 74 2.95 25.07 0.01
CA ASN A 74 2.12 26.25 -0.20
C ASN A 74 0.92 26.26 0.78
N PRO A 75 0.81 27.26 1.66
CA PRO A 75 -0.23 27.32 2.69
C PRO A 75 -1.65 27.49 2.13
N ASN A 76 -1.80 27.85 0.85
CA ASN A 76 -3.11 27.95 0.20
C ASN A 76 -3.69 26.59 -0.20
N PHE A 77 -2.91 25.52 -0.13
CA PHE A 77 -3.36 24.17 -0.41
C PHE A 77 -3.35 23.32 0.85
N THR A 78 -4.39 22.50 1.01
CA THR A 78 -4.47 21.56 2.13
C THR A 78 -4.55 20.14 1.58
N LEU A 79 -3.62 19.30 2.01
CA LEU A 79 -3.70 17.87 1.76
C LEU A 79 -4.60 17.22 2.81
N VAL A 80 -5.75 16.68 2.38
CA VAL A 80 -6.71 16.05 3.28
C VAL A 80 -6.71 14.53 3.06
N SER A 81 -6.51 13.77 4.14
CA SER A 81 -6.66 12.31 4.16
C SER A 81 -7.76 11.94 5.16
N PRO A 82 -9.05 12.07 4.81
CA PRO A 82 -10.12 11.98 5.78
C PRO A 82 -10.41 10.53 6.21
N THR A 83 -10.07 9.53 5.39
CA THR A 83 -10.37 8.11 5.64
C THR A 83 -9.55 7.21 4.68
N MET A 84 -9.48 5.90 4.98
CA MET A 84 -8.97 4.89 4.04
C MET A 84 -9.77 4.88 2.74
N ARG A 85 -9.18 5.39 1.65
CA ARG A 85 -9.82 5.34 0.32
C ARG A 85 -9.67 3.99 -0.37
N ALA A 86 -8.56 3.30 -0.12
CA ALA A 86 -8.26 2.00 -0.69
C ALA A 86 -7.28 1.23 0.22
N ALA A 87 -7.32 -0.10 0.12
CA ALA A 87 -6.32 -0.98 0.71
C ALA A 87 -5.60 -1.74 -0.41
N TYR A 88 -4.28 -1.67 -0.43
CA TYR A 88 -3.44 -2.38 -1.39
C TYR A 88 -2.89 -3.65 -0.73
N ALA A 89 -3.07 -4.79 -1.40
CA ALA A 89 -2.69 -6.09 -0.86
C ALA A 89 -2.07 -6.99 -1.93
N LEU A 90 -1.21 -7.90 -1.47
CA LEU A 90 -0.74 -9.03 -2.28
C LEU A 90 -1.65 -10.23 -1.98
N LEU A 91 -2.24 -10.79 -3.04
CA LEU A 91 -3.13 -11.95 -2.96
C LEU A 91 -2.34 -13.19 -3.39
N PHE A 92 -2.31 -14.21 -2.54
CA PHE A 92 -1.57 -15.44 -2.78
C PHE A 92 -2.51 -16.60 -3.11
N ASN A 93 -2.34 -17.23 -4.27
CA ASN A 93 -3.14 -18.37 -4.68
C ASN A 93 -2.79 -19.62 -3.84
N PRO A 94 -3.68 -20.12 -2.96
CA PRO A 94 -3.40 -21.25 -2.10
C PRO A 94 -3.63 -22.61 -2.78
N TYR A 95 -3.95 -22.63 -4.07
CA TYR A 95 -4.30 -23.86 -4.77
C TYR A 95 -3.09 -24.82 -4.84
N PRO A 96 -3.21 -26.05 -4.31
CA PRO A 96 -2.18 -27.06 -4.43
C PRO A 96 -2.09 -27.54 -5.89
N SER A 97 -0.88 -27.70 -6.39
CA SER A 97 -0.62 -28.25 -7.72
C SER A 97 0.20 -29.52 -7.59
N ASN A 98 -0.08 -30.49 -8.47
CA ASN A 98 0.70 -31.72 -8.64
C ASN A 98 1.58 -31.68 -9.91
N LYS A 99 1.69 -30.52 -10.56
CA LYS A 99 2.52 -30.33 -11.77
C LYS A 99 3.67 -29.37 -11.51
N THR A 100 3.39 -28.32 -10.77
CA THR A 100 4.34 -27.24 -10.44
C THR A 100 4.34 -27.05 -8.95
N PHE A 101 5.52 -26.94 -8.34
CA PHE A 101 5.60 -26.65 -6.92
C PHE A 101 5.09 -25.22 -6.67
N ASN A 102 3.97 -25.10 -5.95
CA ASN A 102 3.40 -23.82 -5.52
C ASN A 102 3.63 -23.64 -4.01
N PRO A 103 4.65 -22.86 -3.58
CA PRO A 103 4.88 -22.60 -2.17
C PRO A 103 3.67 -21.97 -1.46
N PHE A 104 2.86 -21.18 -2.18
CA PHE A 104 1.68 -20.56 -1.59
C PHE A 104 0.57 -21.54 -1.24
N ALA A 105 0.63 -22.80 -1.66
CA ALA A 105 -0.29 -23.84 -1.17
C ALA A 105 -0.16 -24.04 0.34
N TYR A 106 1.04 -23.82 0.90
CA TYR A 106 1.33 -23.99 2.32
C TYR A 106 0.99 -22.73 3.12
N ARG A 107 0.12 -22.88 4.12
CA ARG A 107 -0.30 -21.77 4.98
C ARG A 107 0.88 -21.05 5.64
N GLN A 108 1.88 -21.82 6.11
CA GLN A 108 3.07 -21.26 6.74
C GLN A 108 3.87 -20.37 5.77
N PHE A 109 4.02 -20.79 4.52
CA PHE A 109 4.68 -19.96 3.50
C PHE A 109 3.93 -18.65 3.28
N ARG A 110 2.60 -18.70 3.08
CA ARG A 110 1.77 -17.48 2.95
C ARG A 110 1.90 -16.56 4.17
N PHE A 111 1.96 -17.13 5.36
CA PHE A 111 2.10 -16.37 6.59
C PHE A 111 3.46 -15.66 6.67
N LEU A 112 4.55 -16.34 6.31
CA LEU A 112 5.90 -15.77 6.27
C LEU A 112 6.03 -14.55 5.36
N MET A 113 5.20 -14.46 4.30
CA MET A 113 5.22 -13.28 3.43
C MET A 113 4.90 -11.99 4.17
N ASN A 114 4.18 -12.04 5.30
CA ASN A 114 3.95 -10.86 6.12
C ASN A 114 5.24 -10.22 6.66
N TYR A 115 6.31 -11.00 6.80
CA TYR A 115 7.63 -10.55 7.20
C TYR A 115 8.53 -10.20 6.00
N LEU A 116 8.12 -10.56 4.78
CA LEU A 116 8.86 -10.26 3.56
C LEU A 116 8.36 -8.98 2.86
N VAL A 117 7.17 -8.50 3.21
CA VAL A 117 6.62 -7.25 2.65
C VAL A 117 7.10 -6.06 3.47
N ASP A 118 7.98 -5.25 2.88
CA ASP A 118 8.47 -3.97 3.43
C ASP A 118 7.39 -2.87 3.30
N ARG A 119 6.34 -2.97 4.12
CA ARG A 119 5.19 -2.04 4.07
C ARG A 119 5.60 -0.58 4.27
N SER A 120 6.52 -0.33 5.21
CA SER A 120 7.00 1.03 5.50
C SER A 120 7.82 1.59 4.33
N GLY A 121 8.70 0.77 3.73
CA GLY A 121 9.43 1.19 2.54
C GLY A 121 8.54 1.37 1.32
N TYR A 122 7.45 0.60 1.18
CA TYR A 122 6.46 0.82 0.12
C TYR A 122 5.75 2.16 0.30
N VAL A 123 5.35 2.48 1.53
CA VAL A 123 4.76 3.79 1.85
C VAL A 123 5.71 4.92 1.49
N ALA A 124 6.98 4.82 1.89
CA ALA A 124 7.97 5.86 1.61
C ALA A 124 8.27 6.01 0.11
N ARG A 125 8.56 4.90 -0.59
CA ARG A 125 9.09 4.92 -1.97
C ARG A 125 7.99 4.96 -3.03
N ILE A 126 6.95 4.13 -2.89
CA ILE A 126 5.91 3.94 -3.91
C ILE A 126 4.78 4.95 -3.70
N PHE A 127 4.35 5.11 -2.45
CA PHE A 127 3.23 5.99 -2.09
C PHE A 127 3.67 7.38 -1.63
N LYS A 128 4.97 7.70 -1.69
CA LYS A 128 5.52 9.04 -1.39
C LYS A 128 5.15 9.56 0.01
N GLY A 129 5.04 8.65 0.98
CA GLY A 129 4.64 8.95 2.35
C GLY A 129 3.13 9.16 2.57
N LEU A 130 2.32 9.07 1.51
CA LEU A 130 0.88 9.36 1.58
C LEU A 130 0.01 8.18 2.05
N GLY A 131 0.63 7.05 2.38
CA GLY A 131 -0.04 5.82 2.80
C GLY A 131 0.24 5.46 4.26
N THR A 132 -0.49 4.48 4.77
CA THR A 132 -0.25 3.95 6.12
C THR A 132 -0.07 2.43 6.07
N PRO A 133 1.00 1.88 6.67
CA PRO A 133 1.19 0.44 6.74
C PRO A 133 0.00 -0.24 7.44
N MET A 134 -0.44 -1.37 6.90
CA MET A 134 -1.56 -2.12 7.45
C MET A 134 -1.23 -3.61 7.57
N LEU A 135 -1.49 -4.17 8.75
CA LEU A 135 -1.23 -5.58 9.06
C LEU A 135 -2.46 -6.49 8.86
N ALA A 136 -3.67 -5.92 8.94
CA ALA A 136 -4.91 -6.68 8.84
C ALA A 136 -6.04 -5.81 8.28
N LEU A 137 -7.09 -6.48 7.78
CA LEU A 137 -8.37 -5.88 7.45
C LEU A 137 -9.45 -6.62 8.29
N PRO A 138 -10.20 -5.94 9.19
CA PRO A 138 -10.21 -4.50 9.43
C PRO A 138 -8.88 -3.99 10.00
N GLY A 139 -8.47 -2.79 9.58
CA GLY A 139 -7.24 -2.11 10.05
C GLY A 139 -7.56 -0.91 10.94
N HIS A 140 -6.56 -0.13 11.34
CA HIS A 140 -6.71 1.02 12.26
C HIS A 140 -7.70 2.10 11.80
N PHE A 141 -8.04 2.15 10.51
CA PHE A 141 -9.09 3.01 9.96
C PHE A 141 -10.52 2.59 10.33
N VAL A 142 -10.71 1.37 10.83
CA VAL A 142 -12.00 0.83 11.31
C VAL A 142 -11.85 0.46 12.79
N ILE A 143 -11.60 1.48 13.62
CA ILE A 143 -11.09 1.31 14.99
C ILE A 143 -11.95 0.37 15.84
N ASN A 144 -13.29 0.47 15.75
CA ASN A 144 -14.22 -0.34 16.53
C ASN A 144 -14.05 -1.84 16.28
N SER A 145 -13.72 -2.24 15.05
CA SER A 145 -13.45 -3.64 14.70
C SER A 145 -11.98 -4.00 14.90
N TYR A 146 -11.07 -3.04 14.72
CA TYR A 146 -9.63 -3.28 14.83
C TYR A 146 -9.21 -3.61 16.26
N VAL A 147 -9.74 -2.92 17.27
CA VAL A 147 -9.41 -3.17 18.69
C VAL A 147 -9.72 -4.61 19.12
N LEU A 148 -10.69 -5.26 18.47
CA LEU A 148 -11.06 -6.65 18.75
C LEU A 148 -9.99 -7.66 18.28
N ILE A 149 -9.20 -7.31 17.25
CA ILE A 149 -8.20 -8.20 16.66
C ILE A 149 -6.76 -7.85 17.03
N VAL A 150 -6.50 -6.63 17.53
CA VAL A 150 -5.16 -6.16 17.92
C VAL A 150 -4.42 -7.13 18.85
N PRO A 151 -5.02 -7.65 19.95
CA PRO A 151 -4.31 -8.55 20.86
C PRO A 151 -3.83 -9.84 20.18
N TYR A 152 -4.56 -10.33 19.19
CA TYR A 152 -4.19 -11.52 18.42
C TYR A 152 -3.06 -11.22 17.43
N ILE A 153 -3.07 -10.02 16.83
CA ILE A 153 -2.07 -9.63 15.82
C ILE A 153 -0.73 -9.27 16.48
N SER A 154 -0.76 -8.57 17.61
CA SER A 154 0.43 -8.10 18.31
C SER A 154 1.34 -9.25 18.75
N GLY A 155 0.77 -10.39 19.12
CA GLY A 155 1.53 -11.58 19.51
C GLY A 155 2.40 -12.16 18.40
N PHE A 156 2.11 -11.87 17.12
CA PHE A 156 2.94 -12.31 16.01
C PHE A 156 4.15 -11.41 15.79
N ASN A 157 4.16 -10.17 16.31
CA ASN A 157 5.26 -9.22 16.10
C ASN A 157 5.64 -9.10 14.60
N ILE A 158 4.66 -8.92 13.71
CA ILE A 158 4.91 -8.82 12.27
C ILE A 158 5.68 -7.54 11.95
N HIS A 159 6.89 -7.70 11.41
CA HIS A 159 7.74 -6.64 10.88
C HIS A 159 8.54 -7.16 9.69
N TYR A 160 9.15 -6.26 8.90
CA TYR A 160 9.99 -6.66 7.79
C TYR A 160 11.28 -7.32 8.30
N ASP A 161 11.43 -8.62 8.06
CA ASP A 161 12.58 -9.42 8.45
C ASP A 161 12.87 -10.51 7.40
N PRO A 162 13.60 -10.16 6.32
CA PRO A 162 13.99 -11.10 5.27
C PRO A 162 14.91 -12.22 5.75
N THR A 163 15.66 -12.00 6.83
CA THR A 163 16.59 -12.98 7.39
C THR A 163 15.82 -14.09 8.09
N TYR A 164 14.83 -13.73 8.92
CA TYR A 164 13.89 -14.68 9.51
C TYR A 164 13.14 -15.46 8.43
N VAL A 165 12.64 -14.78 7.39
CA VAL A 165 11.94 -15.44 6.29
C VAL A 165 12.83 -16.47 5.61
N LYS A 166 14.10 -16.15 5.34
CA LYS A 166 15.03 -17.06 4.67
C LYS A 166 15.22 -18.34 5.46
N THR A 167 15.45 -18.22 6.77
CA THR A 167 15.59 -19.35 7.68
C THR A 167 14.31 -20.18 7.73
N ALA A 168 13.16 -19.53 7.90
CA ALA A 168 11.88 -20.21 8.06
C ALA A 168 11.41 -20.90 6.76
N VAL A 169 11.62 -20.29 5.59
CA VAL A 169 11.35 -20.90 4.28
C VAL A 169 12.25 -22.11 4.06
N THR A 170 13.54 -22.02 4.40
CA THR A 170 14.49 -23.13 4.29
C THR A 170 14.06 -24.33 5.13
N ALA A 171 13.63 -24.08 6.38
CA ALA A 171 13.10 -25.11 7.25
C ALA A 171 11.80 -25.72 6.71
N LEU A 172 10.86 -24.88 6.24
CA LEU A 172 9.60 -25.32 5.65
C LEU A 172 9.82 -26.20 4.42
N PHE A 173 10.65 -25.76 3.48
CA PHE A 173 10.93 -26.51 2.25
C PHE A 173 11.68 -27.82 2.55
N SER A 174 12.59 -27.81 3.53
CA SER A 174 13.22 -29.04 4.02
C SER A 174 12.21 -30.01 4.62
N GLY A 175 11.21 -29.51 5.36
CA GLY A 175 10.10 -30.32 5.88
C GLY A 175 9.25 -30.92 4.78
N ILE A 176 8.81 -30.10 3.82
CA ILE A 176 8.07 -30.54 2.63
C ILE A 176 8.84 -31.62 1.88
N ASN A 177 10.15 -31.43 1.68
CA ASN A 177 11.01 -32.38 0.99
C ASN A 177 11.13 -33.74 1.70
N LYS A 178 10.84 -33.80 3.01
CA LYS A 178 10.88 -35.04 3.79
C LYS A 178 9.53 -35.77 3.80
N THR A 179 8.42 -35.03 3.89
CA THR A 179 7.12 -35.62 4.27
C THR A 179 6.01 -35.42 3.26
N ASP A 180 6.12 -34.48 2.33
CA ASP A 180 5.01 -34.15 1.44
C ASP A 180 4.70 -35.28 0.45
N PRO A 181 3.43 -35.68 0.26
CA PRO A 181 3.06 -36.81 -0.58
C PRO A 181 3.44 -36.63 -2.06
N VAL A 182 3.50 -35.40 -2.54
CA VAL A 182 3.84 -35.09 -3.94
C VAL A 182 5.30 -34.65 -4.06
N TRP A 183 5.77 -33.83 -3.12
CA TRP A 183 7.04 -33.10 -3.24
C TRP A 183 8.21 -33.70 -2.44
N ARG A 184 7.99 -34.79 -1.70
CA ARG A 184 9.08 -35.50 -1.01
C ARG A 184 10.18 -35.92 -1.98
N GLY A 185 11.43 -35.59 -1.63
CA GLY A 185 12.63 -35.85 -2.42
C GLY A 185 12.75 -35.02 -3.71
N ARG A 186 11.87 -34.03 -3.91
CA ARG A 186 11.79 -33.25 -5.14
C ARG A 186 12.11 -31.77 -4.97
N ILE A 187 12.36 -31.27 -3.76
CA ILE A 187 12.74 -29.86 -3.51
C ILE A 187 14.26 -29.78 -3.35
N LEU A 188 14.89 -28.87 -4.09
CA LEU A 188 16.34 -28.77 -4.20
C LEU A 188 16.81 -27.33 -3.92
N TRP A 189 17.97 -27.21 -3.28
CA TRP A 189 18.69 -25.96 -3.13
C TRP A 189 20.00 -26.04 -3.92
N MET A 190 20.14 -25.20 -4.95
CA MET A 190 21.31 -25.20 -5.82
C MET A 190 21.65 -23.76 -6.19
N ASN A 191 22.93 -23.38 -6.06
CA ASN A 191 23.44 -22.06 -6.48
C ASN A 191 22.64 -20.88 -5.91
N GLY A 192 22.25 -20.95 -4.64
CA GLY A 192 21.51 -19.88 -3.98
C GLY A 192 20.03 -19.77 -4.39
N LYS A 193 19.49 -20.76 -5.11
CA LYS A 193 18.12 -20.76 -5.62
C LYS A 193 17.40 -22.06 -5.29
N TRP A 194 16.08 -21.96 -5.15
CA TRP A 194 15.19 -23.09 -4.99
C TRP A 194 14.78 -23.64 -6.34
N TYR A 195 14.83 -24.97 -6.44
CA TYR A 195 14.35 -25.75 -7.57
C TYR A 195 13.41 -26.85 -7.06
N TYR A 196 12.62 -27.39 -7.97
CA TYR A 196 11.83 -28.59 -7.75
C TYR A 196 11.93 -29.54 -8.96
N ILE A 197 11.72 -30.83 -8.74
CA ILE A 197 11.60 -31.82 -9.82
C ILE A 197 10.10 -32.13 -10.03
N PRO A 198 9.48 -31.76 -11.16
CA PRO A 198 8.08 -32.08 -11.43
C PRO A 198 7.80 -33.59 -11.32
N PRO A 199 6.58 -34.01 -10.90
CA PRO A 199 6.18 -35.40 -11.00
C PRO A 199 6.32 -35.90 -12.44
N ASN A 200 6.84 -37.11 -12.62
CA ASN A 200 7.15 -37.72 -13.92
C ASN A 200 8.28 -37.01 -14.72
N SER A 201 9.11 -36.21 -14.05
CA SER A 201 10.34 -35.64 -14.62
C SER A 201 11.57 -36.00 -13.77
N THR A 202 12.74 -35.89 -14.37
CA THR A 202 14.06 -35.93 -13.72
C THR A 202 14.79 -34.59 -13.79
N THR A 203 14.26 -33.62 -14.55
CA THR A 203 14.91 -32.33 -14.79
C THR A 203 14.44 -31.31 -13.75
N PRO A 204 15.36 -30.71 -12.96
CA PRO A 204 15.02 -29.64 -12.04
C PRO A 204 14.48 -28.40 -12.76
N GLN A 205 13.44 -27.80 -12.20
CA GLN A 205 12.84 -26.54 -12.62
C GLN A 205 12.94 -25.52 -11.47
N PRO A 206 13.21 -24.24 -11.75
CA PRO A 206 13.25 -23.25 -10.69
C PRO A 206 11.88 -23.05 -10.04
N VAL A 207 11.87 -22.72 -8.75
CA VAL A 207 10.64 -22.29 -8.07
C VAL A 207 10.30 -20.88 -8.55
N THR A 208 9.37 -20.81 -9.50
CA THR A 208 8.94 -19.57 -10.15
C THR A 208 7.60 -19.10 -9.61
N ILE A 209 7.57 -17.85 -9.13
CA ILE A 209 6.36 -17.16 -8.73
C ILE A 209 5.91 -16.24 -9.87
N ILE A 210 4.67 -16.45 -10.32
CA ILE A 210 4.06 -15.67 -11.40
C ILE A 210 3.19 -14.57 -10.78
N PHE A 211 3.47 -13.34 -11.14
CA PHE A 211 2.71 -12.17 -10.76
C PHE A 211 1.71 -11.79 -11.84
N PHE A 212 0.44 -11.68 -11.46
CA PHE A 212 -0.61 -11.12 -12.31
C PHE A 212 -0.82 -9.66 -11.91
N ILE A 213 -0.31 -8.76 -12.73
CA ILE A 213 -0.41 -7.31 -12.49
C ILE A 213 -1.00 -6.67 -13.74
N ARG A 214 -1.93 -5.74 -13.53
CA ARG A 214 -2.48 -4.93 -14.62
C ARG A 214 -1.38 -4.08 -15.25
N ASN A 215 -1.39 -3.93 -16.57
CA ASN A 215 -0.37 -3.19 -17.31
C ASN A 215 -0.54 -1.65 -17.22
N ASP A 216 -1.74 -1.18 -16.89
CA ASP A 216 -2.12 0.24 -16.81
C ASP A 216 -1.93 0.85 -15.42
N ASP A 217 -1.46 0.06 -14.45
CA ASP A 217 -1.34 0.46 -13.06
C ASP A 217 0.14 0.49 -12.60
N PRO A 218 0.80 1.67 -12.69
CA PRO A 218 2.20 1.79 -12.30
C PRO A 218 2.43 1.56 -10.80
N LEU A 219 1.43 1.79 -9.94
CA LEU A 219 1.55 1.57 -8.50
C LEU A 219 1.62 0.07 -8.18
N HIS A 220 0.66 -0.71 -8.69
CA HIS A 220 0.67 -2.16 -8.51
C HIS A 220 1.88 -2.82 -9.17
N TYR A 221 2.35 -2.28 -10.31
CA TYR A 221 3.59 -2.73 -10.93
C TYR A 221 4.79 -2.54 -10.01
N GLN A 222 4.98 -1.33 -9.45
CA GLN A 222 6.08 -1.06 -8.51
C GLN A 222 6.01 -1.96 -7.26
N MET A 223 4.81 -2.16 -6.70
CA MET A 223 4.62 -3.06 -5.55
C MET A 223 4.97 -4.52 -5.87
N GLY A 224 4.55 -4.98 -7.04
CA GLY A 224 4.83 -6.34 -7.51
C GLY A 224 6.30 -6.56 -7.81
N SER A 225 6.96 -5.60 -8.46
CA SER A 225 8.40 -5.64 -8.74
C SER A 225 9.22 -5.67 -7.45
N ALA A 226 8.91 -4.80 -6.49
CA ALA A 226 9.59 -4.80 -5.20
C ALA A 226 9.39 -6.12 -4.43
N PHE A 227 8.21 -6.75 -4.53
CA PHE A 227 7.97 -8.04 -3.91
C PHE A 227 8.68 -9.19 -4.65
N ALA A 228 8.76 -9.12 -5.98
CA ALA A 228 9.51 -10.08 -6.79
C ALA A 228 11.01 -10.06 -6.45
N GLU A 229 11.59 -8.87 -6.27
CA GLU A 229 12.96 -8.71 -5.77
C GLU A 229 13.14 -9.29 -4.37
N ALA A 230 12.19 -9.03 -3.47
CA ALA A 230 12.19 -9.59 -2.13
C ALA A 230 12.16 -11.13 -2.17
N LEU A 231 11.31 -11.75 -2.99
CA LEU A 231 11.31 -13.21 -3.22
C LEU A 231 12.62 -13.71 -3.84
N GLY A 232 13.22 -12.92 -4.73
CA GLY A 232 14.55 -13.15 -5.31
C GLY A 232 15.62 -13.35 -4.24
N SER A 233 15.64 -12.49 -3.23
CA SER A 233 16.56 -12.60 -2.09
C SER A 233 16.38 -13.88 -1.25
N GLN A 234 15.21 -14.51 -1.37
CA GLN A 234 14.87 -15.79 -0.73
C GLN A 234 15.15 -17.00 -1.63
N GLY A 235 15.75 -16.79 -2.80
CA GLY A 235 16.14 -17.85 -3.76
C GLY A 235 15.03 -18.26 -4.73
N MET A 236 13.91 -17.54 -4.80
CA MET A 236 12.83 -17.81 -5.75
C MET A 236 12.94 -16.92 -7.00
N GLN A 237 12.32 -17.31 -8.11
CA GLN A 237 12.30 -16.50 -9.32
C GLN A 237 10.94 -15.80 -9.47
N GLY A 238 10.92 -14.47 -9.36
CA GLY A 238 9.73 -13.67 -9.65
C GLY A 238 9.64 -13.38 -11.14
N THR A 239 8.50 -13.67 -11.77
CA THR A 239 8.22 -13.28 -13.16
C THR A 239 6.87 -12.60 -13.24
N SER A 240 6.78 -11.48 -13.96
CA SER A 240 5.51 -10.81 -14.21
C SER A 240 4.88 -11.35 -15.49
N ARG A 241 3.61 -11.79 -15.43
CA ARG A 241 2.78 -11.95 -16.62
C ARG A 241 1.85 -10.76 -16.71
N ARG A 242 2.00 -9.98 -17.78
CA ARG A 242 1.13 -8.84 -18.06
C ARG A 242 -0.23 -9.36 -18.52
N SER A 243 -1.30 -8.78 -18.01
CA SER A 243 -2.64 -8.99 -18.57
C SER A 243 -2.64 -8.59 -20.05
N GLY A 244 -3.05 -9.50 -20.94
CA GLY A 244 -3.16 -9.26 -22.39
C GLY A 244 -2.02 -9.80 -23.26
N THR A 245 -0.99 -10.43 -22.69
CA THR A 245 0.08 -11.08 -23.48
C THR A 245 -0.23 -12.57 -23.68
N PRO A 246 -0.16 -13.12 -24.91
CA PRO A 246 -0.44 -14.54 -25.16
C PRO A 246 0.47 -15.47 -24.36
N PRO A 247 0.01 -16.69 -24.00
CA PRO A 247 0.85 -17.68 -23.34
C PRO A 247 2.09 -17.99 -24.19
N GLY A 248 3.29 -17.81 -23.63
CA GLY A 248 4.56 -18.20 -24.28
C GLY A 248 5.46 -17.04 -24.71
N SER A 249 5.04 -15.78 -24.52
CA SER A 249 5.94 -14.63 -24.69
C SER A 249 6.67 -14.33 -23.38
N THR A 250 7.99 -14.47 -23.37
CA THR A 250 8.86 -13.85 -22.36
C THR A 250 9.16 -12.43 -22.81
N SER A 251 9.11 -11.49 -21.86
CA SER A 251 9.67 -10.14 -22.02
C SER A 251 11.20 -10.19 -22.08
#